data_AF-A0A1V6C8M9-F1
#
_entry.id   AF-A0A1V6C8M9-F1
#
_cell.length_a   1.000
_cell.length_b   1.000
_cell.length_c   1.000
_cell.angle_alpha   90.00
_cell.angle_beta   90.00
_cell.angle_gamma   90.00
#
_symmetry.space_group_name_H-M   'P 1'
#
loop_
_entity.id
_entity.type
_entity.pdbx_description
1 polymer ?
#
loop_
_entity_poly.entity_id
_entity_poly.type
_entity_poly.pdbx_seq_one_letter_code
_entity_poly.pdbx_strand_id
1 'polypeptide(L)'
;MLSGLDIIVIMFILGGILGGVGRGFLGTIIDISGIAFGLIVGSFIYTAPVFLFAKFEITGTAVDLIFYALSSIILALVVIILLETLRKKVEIKPFVDRIFGGVFGSINGFVAAASILVIMTTSIQSGQEIDQTKIASVVRNGILKFYEKIERHNITLPKMIILPVAYKDEFGRNVRAAKFIKLNFTKFEGFTCMNCEGKVRFEGYFPKYGVGIVPKFVCEKCGRTSDGCQTYEGYHKLYNACPIELARSGLKFDCGNWPNHTWITPTGPCPLDNNSLDLMLWREPIRY
;
A
#
# COMPACT_ATOMS: atom_id res chain seq x y z
N MET A 1 -8.58 10.04 -24.54
CA MET A 1 -9.01 8.88 -25.34
C MET A 1 -8.98 7.66 -24.42
N LEU A 2 -9.82 6.65 -24.64
CA LEU A 2 -9.73 5.40 -23.89
C LEU A 2 -8.49 4.65 -24.38
N SER A 3 -7.62 4.25 -23.45
CA SER A 3 -6.44 3.44 -23.79
C SER A 3 -6.81 1.96 -23.88
N GLY A 4 -5.89 1.12 -24.38
CA GLY A 4 -6.04 -0.34 -24.32
C GLY A 4 -6.22 -0.85 -22.88
N LEU A 5 -5.55 -0.23 -21.91
CA LEU A 5 -5.69 -0.57 -20.49
C LEU A 5 -7.08 -0.21 -19.95
N ASP A 6 -7.65 0.92 -20.37
CA ASP A 6 -9.02 1.29 -19.98
C ASP A 6 -10.03 0.24 -20.45
N ILE A 7 -9.84 -0.31 -21.66
CA ILE A 7 -10.69 -1.39 -22.21
C ILE A 7 -10.56 -2.65 -21.36
N ILE A 8 -9.33 -3.05 -20.98
CA ILE A 8 -9.11 -4.21 -20.13
C ILE A 8 -9.82 -4.05 -18.78
N VAL A 9 -9.69 -2.88 -18.14
CA VAL A 9 -10.35 -2.59 -16.86
C VAL A 9 -11.88 -2.64 -17.00
N ILE A 10 -12.44 -2.06 -18.06
CA ILE A 10 -13.88 -2.16 -18.36
C ILE A 10 -14.30 -3.62 -18.53
N MET A 11 -13.52 -4.42 -19.25
CA MET A 11 -13.82 -5.84 -19.46
C MET A 11 -13.85 -6.63 -18.15
N PHE A 12 -12.96 -6.34 -17.19
CA PHE A 12 -13.03 -6.96 -15.87
C PHE A 12 -14.29 -6.57 -15.10
N ILE A 13 -14.68 -5.29 -15.13
CA ILE A 13 -15.89 -4.81 -14.44
C ILE A 13 -17.14 -5.42 -15.08
N LEU A 14 -17.25 -5.38 -16.41
CA LEU A 14 -18.38 -5.98 -17.14
C LEU A 14 -18.43 -7.49 -16.96
N GLY A 15 -17.28 -8.17 -17.01
CA GLY A 15 -17.17 -9.60 -16.74
C GLY A 15 -17.64 -9.95 -15.32
N GLY A 16 -17.27 -9.13 -14.33
CA GLY A 16 -17.77 -9.25 -12.96
C GLY A 16 -19.29 -9.10 -12.87
N ILE A 17 -19.87 -8.10 -13.54
CA ILE A 17 -21.33 -7.90 -13.59
C ILE A 17 -22.04 -9.09 -14.23
N LEU A 18 -21.58 -9.53 -15.42
CA LEU A 18 -22.18 -10.67 -16.13
C LEU A 18 -22.04 -11.97 -15.34
N GLY A 19 -20.87 -12.20 -14.73
CA GLY A 19 -20.64 -13.33 -13.84
C GLY A 19 -21.55 -13.30 -12.62
N GLY A 20 -21.74 -12.12 -12.01
CA GLY A 20 -22.65 -11.93 -10.89
C GLY A 20 -24.12 -12.16 -11.26
N VAL A 21 -24.56 -11.74 -12.44
CA VAL A 21 -25.90 -12.06 -12.97
C VAL A 21 -26.07 -13.57 -13.14
N GLY A 22 -25.04 -14.28 -13.62
CA GLY A 22 -25.07 -15.72 -13.79
C GLY A 22 -25.08 -16.52 -12.48
N ARG A 23 -24.30 -16.07 -11.48
CA ARG A 23 -24.16 -16.74 -10.18
C ARG A 23 -25.30 -16.41 -9.19
N GLY A 24 -25.98 -15.29 -9.41
CA GLY A 24 -26.97 -14.75 -8.50
C GLY A 24 -26.35 -14.03 -7.29
N PHE A 25 -27.19 -13.37 -6.49
CA PHE A 25 -26.77 -12.56 -5.36
C PHE A 25 -26.04 -13.38 -4.30
N LEU A 26 -26.59 -14.53 -3.91
CA LEU A 26 -25.99 -15.38 -2.88
C LEU A 26 -24.63 -15.94 -3.32
N GLY A 27 -24.51 -16.34 -4.58
CA GLY A 27 -23.24 -16.81 -5.15
C GLY A 27 -22.18 -15.71 -5.16
N THR A 28 -22.58 -14.49 -5.52
CA THR A 28 -21.66 -13.34 -5.50
C THR A 28 -21.24 -12.94 -4.09
N ILE A 29 -22.12 -13.03 -3.08
CA ILE A 29 -21.74 -12.81 -1.67
C ILE A 29 -20.70 -13.84 -1.23
N ILE A 30 -20.89 -15.11 -1.60
CA ILE A 30 -19.93 -16.18 -1.32
C ILE A 30 -18.58 -15.85 -1.95
N ASP A 31 -18.56 -15.40 -3.20
CA ASP A 31 -17.33 -14.99 -3.90
C ASP A 31 -16.62 -13.85 -3.18
N ILE A 32 -17.35 -12.77 -2.85
CA ILE A 32 -16.79 -11.61 -2.15
C ILE A 32 -16.21 -12.04 -0.79
N SER A 33 -16.93 -12.89 -0.06
CA SER A 33 -16.50 -13.39 1.24
C SER A 33 -15.24 -14.24 1.13
N GLY A 34 -15.18 -15.11 0.13
CA GLY A 34 -13.99 -15.93 -0.16
C GLY A 34 -12.80 -15.10 -0.59
N ILE A 35 -12.99 -14.11 -1.47
CA ILE A 35 -11.94 -13.17 -1.89
C ILE A 35 -11.42 -12.36 -0.70
N ALA A 36 -12.32 -11.81 0.13
CA ALA A 36 -11.94 -11.06 1.32
C ALA A 36 -11.13 -11.93 2.29
N PHE A 37 -11.59 -13.16 2.56
CA PHE A 37 -10.86 -14.13 3.37
C PHE A 37 -9.50 -14.45 2.76
N GLY A 38 -9.45 -14.73 1.45
CA GLY A 38 -8.22 -15.05 0.73
C GLY A 38 -7.18 -13.94 0.82
N LEU A 39 -7.58 -12.68 0.62
CA LEU A 39 -6.67 -11.52 0.75
C LEU A 39 -6.17 -11.34 2.19
N ILE A 40 -7.08 -11.42 3.18
CA ILE A 40 -6.71 -11.22 4.58
C ILE A 40 -5.80 -12.35 5.07
N VAL A 41 -6.19 -13.60 4.91
CA VAL A 41 -5.43 -14.76 5.40
C VAL A 41 -4.18 -14.98 4.55
N GLY A 42 -4.28 -14.78 3.23
CA GLY A 42 -3.15 -14.80 2.30
C GLY A 42 -2.05 -13.82 2.72
N SER A 43 -2.42 -12.67 3.32
CA SER A 43 -1.46 -11.69 3.84
C SER A 43 -0.59 -12.17 5.02
N PHE A 44 -0.95 -13.28 5.65
CA PHE A 44 -0.17 -13.91 6.71
C PHE A 44 0.58 -15.14 6.19
N ILE A 45 -0.04 -15.90 5.28
CA ILE A 45 0.50 -17.17 4.80
C ILE A 45 1.61 -16.96 3.77
N TYR A 46 1.55 -15.90 2.95
CA TYR A 46 2.49 -15.72 1.83
C TYR A 46 3.96 -15.57 2.26
N THR A 47 4.24 -15.15 3.50
CA THR A 47 5.61 -14.97 3.99
C THR A 47 6.36 -16.30 4.14
N ALA A 48 5.64 -17.42 4.34
CA ALA A 48 6.25 -18.75 4.48
C ALA A 48 6.97 -19.21 3.19
N PRO A 49 6.32 -19.23 2.00
CA PRO A 49 7.02 -19.56 0.76
C PRO A 49 8.07 -18.51 0.40
N VAL A 50 7.84 -17.22 0.66
CA VAL A 50 8.87 -16.18 0.45
C VAL A 50 10.14 -16.48 1.25
N PHE A 51 10.00 -16.81 2.54
CA PHE A 51 11.14 -17.16 3.38
C PHE A 51 11.86 -18.43 2.92
N LEU A 52 11.10 -19.41 2.42
CA LEU A 52 11.67 -20.63 1.83
C LEU A 52 12.50 -20.30 0.58
N PHE A 53 11.98 -19.48 -0.32
CA PHE A 53 12.67 -19.09 -1.57
C PHE A 53 13.86 -18.17 -1.32
N ALA A 54 13.82 -17.35 -0.28
CA ALA A 54 14.96 -16.52 0.13
C ALA A 54 16.20 -17.35 0.48
N LYS A 55 16.04 -18.60 0.95
CA LYS A 55 17.17 -19.53 1.19
C LYS A 55 17.88 -19.96 -0.10
N PHE A 56 17.24 -19.79 -1.26
CA PHE A 56 17.79 -20.08 -2.58
C PHE A 56 18.22 -18.79 -3.30
N GLU A 57 18.38 -17.68 -2.58
CA GLU A 57 18.72 -16.36 -3.13
C GLU A 57 17.66 -15.76 -4.08
N ILE A 58 16.47 -16.38 -4.15
CA ILE A 58 15.33 -15.87 -4.93
C ILE A 58 14.56 -14.89 -4.05
N THR A 59 14.88 -13.61 -4.19
CA THR A 59 14.30 -12.52 -3.40
C THR A 59 13.78 -11.38 -4.27
N GLY A 60 12.97 -10.50 -3.69
CA GLY A 60 12.53 -9.26 -4.30
C GLY A 60 11.01 -9.13 -4.47
N THR A 61 10.59 -7.91 -4.77
CA THR A 61 9.17 -7.49 -4.81
C THR A 61 8.28 -8.39 -5.68
N ALA A 62 8.79 -8.87 -6.81
CA ALA A 62 8.03 -9.75 -7.70
C ALA A 62 7.71 -11.09 -7.03
N VAL A 63 8.66 -11.65 -6.27
CA VAL A 63 8.51 -12.92 -5.55
C VAL A 63 7.45 -12.77 -4.46
N ASP A 64 7.53 -11.70 -3.66
CA ASP A 64 6.55 -11.37 -2.63
C ASP A 64 5.13 -11.26 -3.21
N LEU A 65 5.00 -10.52 -4.32
CA LEU A 65 3.70 -10.30 -4.96
C LEU A 65 3.12 -11.59 -5.54
N ILE A 66 3.93 -12.39 -6.22
CA ILE A 66 3.49 -13.66 -6.82
C ILE A 66 2.99 -14.62 -5.73
N PHE A 67 3.76 -14.81 -4.65
CA PHE A 67 3.34 -15.71 -3.58
C PHE A 67 2.13 -15.19 -2.81
N TYR A 68 2.00 -13.86 -2.64
CA TYR A 68 0.79 -13.28 -2.07
C TYR A 68 -0.43 -13.50 -2.96
N ALA A 69 -0.32 -13.26 -4.27
CA ALA A 69 -1.40 -13.48 -5.21
C ALA A 69 -1.83 -14.96 -5.25
N LEU A 70 -0.87 -15.88 -5.37
CA LEU A 70 -1.14 -17.32 -5.38
C LEU A 70 -1.80 -17.78 -4.07
N SER A 71 -1.26 -17.39 -2.92
CA SER A 71 -1.84 -17.74 -1.61
C SER A 71 -3.26 -17.22 -1.49
N SER A 72 -3.50 -15.98 -1.90
CA SER A 72 -4.83 -15.35 -1.84
C SER A 72 -5.83 -16.05 -2.75
N ILE A 73 -5.44 -16.40 -3.98
CA ILE A 73 -6.29 -17.11 -4.95
C ILE A 73 -6.64 -18.50 -4.45
N ILE A 74 -5.66 -19.28 -3.98
CA ILE A 74 -5.89 -20.65 -3.50
C ILE A 74 -6.85 -20.63 -2.31
N LEU A 75 -6.61 -19.76 -1.31
CA LEU A 75 -7.46 -19.66 -0.13
C LEU A 75 -8.87 -19.18 -0.48
N ALA A 76 -9.00 -18.20 -1.39
CA ALA A 76 -10.29 -17.74 -1.86
C ALA A 76 -11.07 -18.88 -2.52
N LEU A 77 -10.45 -19.64 -3.43
CA LEU A 77 -11.10 -20.77 -4.11
C LEU A 77 -11.54 -21.85 -3.12
N VAL A 78 -10.70 -22.21 -2.15
CA VAL A 78 -11.05 -23.19 -1.11
C VAL A 78 -12.30 -22.76 -0.33
N VAL A 79 -12.35 -21.49 0.11
CA VAL A 79 -13.50 -20.96 0.85
C VAL A 79 -14.75 -20.87 -0.03
N ILE A 80 -14.62 -20.42 -1.28
CA ILE A 80 -15.74 -20.35 -2.23
C ILE A 80 -16.33 -21.74 -2.46
N ILE A 81 -15.50 -22.75 -2.74
CA ILE A 81 -15.97 -24.14 -2.95
C ILE A 81 -16.67 -24.68 -1.69
N LEU A 82 -16.10 -24.42 -0.51
CA LEU A 82 -16.69 -24.85 0.77
C LEU A 82 -18.07 -24.22 0.99
N LEU A 83 -18.18 -22.90 0.84
CA LEU A 83 -19.43 -22.16 1.03
C LEU A 83 -20.48 -22.51 -0.04
N GLU A 84 -20.06 -22.72 -1.30
CA GLU A 84 -20.98 -23.11 -2.38
C GLU A 84 -21.56 -24.51 -2.13
N THR A 85 -20.78 -25.41 -1.51
CA THR A 85 -21.27 -26.72 -1.08
C THR A 85 -22.38 -26.61 -0.01
N LEU A 86 -22.30 -25.59 0.85
CA LEU A 86 -23.31 -25.30 1.88
C LEU A 86 -24.55 -24.57 1.32
N ARG A 87 -24.43 -23.88 0.17
CA ARG A 87 -25.48 -23.04 -0.44
C ARG A 87 -26.75 -23.81 -0.86
N LYS A 88 -26.69 -25.13 -1.06
CA LYS A 88 -27.74 -25.97 -1.70
C LYS A 88 -29.14 -25.94 -1.06
N LYS A 89 -29.42 -25.09 -0.07
CA LYS A 89 -30.67 -25.06 0.71
C LYS A 89 -31.44 -23.72 0.67
N VAL A 90 -31.05 -22.74 -0.16
CA VAL A 90 -31.68 -21.40 -0.16
C VAL A 90 -32.26 -21.06 -1.53
N GLU A 91 -33.57 -20.88 -1.60
CA GLU A 91 -34.28 -20.42 -2.79
C GLU A 91 -34.60 -18.91 -2.69
N ILE A 92 -34.18 -18.13 -3.68
CA ILE A 92 -34.46 -16.70 -3.82
C ILE A 92 -35.18 -16.49 -5.15
N LYS A 93 -36.07 -15.50 -5.23
CA LYS A 93 -36.76 -15.15 -6.50
C LYS A 93 -35.73 -14.84 -7.60
N PRO A 94 -35.79 -15.50 -8.77
CA PRO A 94 -34.73 -15.43 -9.79
C PRO A 94 -34.44 -14.02 -10.33
N PHE A 95 -35.45 -13.16 -10.45
CA PHE A 95 -35.26 -11.80 -10.98
C PHE A 95 -34.46 -10.91 -10.03
N VAL A 96 -34.82 -10.94 -8.74
CA VAL A 96 -34.14 -10.16 -7.69
C VAL A 96 -32.71 -10.67 -7.50
N ASP A 97 -32.54 -11.98 -7.47
CA ASP A 97 -31.25 -12.65 -7.32
C ASP A 97 -30.24 -12.23 -8.42
N ARG A 98 -30.69 -12.14 -9.68
CA ARG A 98 -29.85 -11.75 -10.81
C ARG A 98 -29.43 -10.28 -10.78
N ILE A 99 -30.35 -9.36 -10.46
CA ILE A 99 -30.05 -7.92 -10.43
C ILE A 99 -29.03 -7.63 -9.33
N PHE A 100 -29.29 -8.10 -8.11
CA PHE A 100 -28.34 -7.93 -7.01
C PHE A 100 -27.03 -8.69 -7.26
N GLY A 101 -27.11 -9.86 -7.90
CA GLY A 101 -25.96 -10.60 -8.40
C GLY A 101 -25.06 -9.72 -9.28
N GLY A 102 -25.62 -9.02 -10.27
CA GLY A 102 -24.87 -8.12 -11.14
C GLY A 102 -24.26 -6.91 -10.42
N VAL A 103 -25.01 -6.26 -9.52
CA VAL A 103 -24.52 -5.12 -8.72
C VAL A 103 -23.31 -5.53 -7.88
N PHE A 104 -23.44 -6.62 -7.12
CA PHE A 104 -22.32 -7.13 -6.31
C PHE A 104 -21.21 -7.73 -7.19
N GLY A 105 -21.53 -8.24 -8.37
CA GLY A 105 -20.57 -8.78 -9.31
C GLY A 105 -19.58 -7.72 -9.81
N SER A 106 -20.02 -6.46 -9.86
CA SER A 106 -19.14 -5.32 -10.14
C SER A 106 -18.00 -5.19 -9.11
N ILE A 107 -18.21 -5.59 -7.84
CA ILE A 107 -17.17 -5.60 -6.80
C ILE A 107 -16.10 -6.64 -7.15
N ASN A 108 -16.49 -7.84 -7.56
CA ASN A 108 -15.55 -8.88 -8.00
C ASN A 108 -14.75 -8.42 -9.22
N GLY A 109 -15.43 -7.79 -10.20
CA GLY A 109 -14.78 -7.18 -11.36
C GLY A 109 -13.79 -6.07 -10.98
N PHE A 110 -14.16 -5.22 -10.02
CA PHE A 110 -13.28 -4.19 -9.47
C PHE A 110 -12.04 -4.79 -8.79
N VAL A 111 -12.20 -5.83 -7.97
CA VAL A 111 -11.08 -6.50 -7.30
C VAL A 111 -10.15 -7.18 -8.32
N ALA A 112 -10.70 -7.80 -9.35
CA ALA A 112 -9.90 -8.39 -10.44
C ALA A 112 -9.09 -7.32 -11.20
N ALA A 113 -9.75 -6.22 -11.58
CA ALA A 113 -9.10 -5.07 -12.20
C ALA A 113 -7.99 -4.51 -11.29
N ALA A 114 -8.29 -4.27 -10.01
CA ALA A 114 -7.33 -3.78 -9.04
C ALA A 114 -6.11 -4.70 -8.89
N SER A 115 -6.31 -6.02 -8.86
CA SER A 115 -5.23 -7.00 -8.75
C SER A 115 -4.27 -6.92 -9.94
N ILE A 116 -4.78 -6.76 -11.15
CA ILE A 116 -3.93 -6.62 -12.35
C ILE A 116 -3.16 -5.30 -12.32
N LEU A 117 -3.78 -4.20 -11.89
CA LEU A 117 -3.06 -2.93 -11.76
C LEU A 117 -1.93 -3.01 -10.72
N VAL A 118 -2.12 -3.75 -9.63
CA VAL A 118 -1.04 -4.07 -8.65
C VAL A 118 0.10 -4.83 -9.32
N ILE A 119 -0.20 -5.86 -10.10
CA ILE A 119 0.80 -6.65 -10.83
C ILE A 119 1.56 -5.78 -11.84
N MET A 120 0.86 -4.98 -12.64
CA MET A 120 1.47 -4.10 -13.64
C MET A 120 2.41 -3.07 -13.01
N THR A 121 2.11 -2.59 -11.80
CA THR A 121 2.93 -1.59 -11.09
C THR A 121 4.32 -2.09 -10.70
N THR A 122 4.58 -3.40 -10.76
CA THR A 122 5.92 -3.96 -10.56
C THR A 122 6.94 -3.42 -11.57
N SER A 123 6.50 -3.05 -12.77
CA SER A 123 7.31 -2.36 -13.77
C SER A 123 7.02 -0.85 -13.77
N ILE A 124 8.07 -0.03 -13.77
CA ILE A 124 7.94 1.43 -13.83
C ILE A 124 7.20 1.87 -15.11
N GLN A 125 7.54 1.26 -16.25
CA GLN A 125 6.93 1.59 -17.54
C GLN A 125 5.43 1.31 -17.53
N SER A 126 5.04 0.12 -17.09
CA SER A 126 3.62 -0.25 -16.98
C SER A 126 2.88 0.57 -15.91
N GLY A 127 3.58 0.98 -14.84
CA GLY A 127 3.05 1.93 -13.86
C GLY A 127 2.73 3.30 -14.46
N GLN A 128 3.62 3.83 -15.31
CA GLN A 128 3.39 5.10 -16.01
C GLN A 128 2.24 5.01 -17.01
N GLU A 129 2.03 3.85 -17.64
CA GLU A 129 0.86 3.63 -18.49
C GLU A 129 -0.44 3.77 -17.69
N ILE A 130 -0.53 3.22 -16.49
CA ILE A 130 -1.70 3.38 -15.61
C ILE A 130 -1.99 4.86 -15.35
N ASP A 131 -0.96 5.68 -15.11
CA ASP A 131 -1.12 7.10 -14.79
C ASP A 131 -1.69 7.93 -15.94
N GLN A 132 -1.50 7.50 -17.19
CA GLN A 132 -2.01 8.18 -18.38
C GLN A 132 -3.49 7.86 -18.67
N THR A 133 -4.10 6.94 -17.93
CA THR A 133 -5.41 6.38 -18.25
C THR A 133 -6.52 6.86 -17.33
N LYS A 134 -7.72 7.03 -17.90
CA LYS A 134 -8.84 7.65 -17.18
C LYS A 134 -9.54 6.68 -16.25
N ILE A 135 -9.75 5.44 -16.66
CA ILE A 135 -10.51 4.45 -15.90
C ILE A 135 -9.60 3.74 -14.91
N ALA A 136 -8.37 3.39 -15.30
CA ALA A 136 -7.45 2.76 -14.35
C ALA A 136 -7.10 3.70 -13.19
N SER A 137 -7.04 5.03 -13.41
CA SER A 137 -6.84 6.00 -12.32
C SER A 137 -8.01 6.08 -11.35
N VAL A 138 -9.25 5.84 -11.80
CA VAL A 138 -10.42 5.71 -10.88
C VAL A 138 -10.27 4.47 -10.01
N VAL A 139 -9.90 3.33 -10.60
CA VAL A 139 -9.65 2.09 -9.84
C VAL A 139 -8.50 2.28 -8.85
N ARG A 140 -7.38 2.86 -9.30
CA ARG A 140 -6.24 3.24 -8.44
C ARG A 140 -6.68 4.07 -7.24
N ASN A 141 -7.43 5.15 -7.46
CA ASN A 141 -7.90 6.00 -6.36
C ASN A 141 -8.83 5.24 -5.40
N GLY A 142 -9.63 4.30 -5.91
CA GLY A 142 -10.41 3.38 -5.10
C GLY A 142 -9.52 2.48 -4.23
N ILE A 143 -8.44 1.92 -4.79
CA ILE A 143 -7.45 1.12 -4.06
C ILE A 143 -6.81 1.92 -2.92
N LEU A 144 -6.40 3.18 -3.18
CA LEU A 144 -5.79 4.05 -2.16
C LEU A 144 -6.74 4.27 -0.97
N LYS A 145 -7.98 4.66 -1.26
CA LYS A 145 -9.02 4.87 -0.23
C LYS A 145 -9.35 3.58 0.51
N PHE A 146 -9.33 2.44 -0.18
CA PHE A 146 -9.54 1.14 0.44
C PHE A 146 -8.43 0.84 1.46
N TYR A 147 -7.15 0.97 1.07
CA TYR A 147 -6.02 0.77 1.99
C TYR A 147 -6.09 1.67 3.22
N GLU A 148 -6.36 2.95 3.02
CA GLU A 148 -6.53 3.89 4.13
C GLU A 148 -7.66 3.44 5.07
N LYS A 149 -8.82 3.08 4.52
CA LYS A 149 -10.00 2.70 5.31
C LYS A 149 -9.75 1.44 6.13
N ILE A 150 -9.17 0.39 5.54
CA ILE A 150 -8.92 -0.87 6.26
C ILE A 150 -7.86 -0.71 7.35
N GLU A 151 -6.86 0.14 7.14
CA GLU A 151 -5.79 0.34 8.10
C GLU A 151 -6.22 1.15 9.31
N ARG A 152 -7.15 2.10 9.14
CA ARG A 152 -7.83 2.75 10.27
C ARG A 152 -8.59 1.74 11.13
N HIS A 153 -9.01 0.61 10.57
CA HIS A 153 -9.60 -0.53 11.30
C HIS A 153 -8.55 -1.56 11.74
N ASN A 154 -7.25 -1.21 11.76
CA ASN A 154 -6.12 -2.07 12.14
C ASN A 154 -5.90 -3.31 11.25
N ILE A 155 -6.56 -3.40 10.08
CA ILE A 155 -6.33 -4.48 9.12
C ILE A 155 -5.23 -4.01 8.16
N THR A 156 -4.08 -4.69 8.18
CA THR A 156 -2.93 -4.33 7.36
C THR A 156 -2.75 -5.34 6.24
N LEU A 157 -2.97 -4.92 5.00
CA LEU A 157 -2.68 -5.72 3.82
C LEU A 157 -1.35 -5.30 3.18
N PRO A 158 -0.60 -6.27 2.61
CA PRO A 158 0.52 -6.01 1.72
C PRO A 158 0.10 -5.10 0.57
N LYS A 159 0.96 -4.14 0.23
CA LYS A 159 0.69 -3.12 -0.78
C LYS A 159 1.99 -2.65 -1.42
N MET A 160 1.86 -2.10 -2.63
CA MET A 160 2.98 -1.51 -3.37
C MET A 160 3.30 -0.13 -2.83
N ILE A 161 4.46 0.00 -2.21
CA ILE A 161 4.95 1.24 -1.61
C ILE A 161 6.25 1.65 -2.30
N ILE A 162 6.36 2.93 -2.67
CA ILE A 162 7.56 3.46 -3.31
C ILE A 162 8.43 4.11 -2.25
N LEU A 163 9.37 3.32 -1.72
CA LEU A 163 10.33 3.77 -0.71
C LEU A 163 11.74 3.35 -1.12
N PRO A 164 12.75 4.16 -0.78
CA PRO A 164 14.14 3.78 -0.98
C PRO A 164 14.53 2.56 -0.13
N VAL A 165 15.67 1.94 -0.44
CA VAL A 165 16.24 0.86 0.40
C VAL A 165 16.91 1.46 1.62
N ALA A 166 17.74 2.47 1.43
CA ALA A 166 18.35 3.24 2.51
C ALA A 166 18.06 4.73 2.33
N TYR A 167 18.08 5.48 3.43
CA TYR A 167 17.82 6.93 3.41
C TYR A 167 18.76 7.69 2.44
N LYS A 168 20.02 7.28 2.33
CA LYS A 168 20.99 7.87 1.37
C LYS A 168 20.51 7.82 -0.09
N ASP A 169 19.61 6.90 -0.40
CA ASP A 169 19.08 6.71 -1.74
C ASP A 169 17.84 7.59 -2.02
N GLU A 170 17.29 8.30 -1.01
CA GLU A 170 16.11 9.18 -1.17
C GLU A 170 16.31 10.29 -2.22
N PHE A 171 17.55 10.77 -2.35
CA PHE A 171 17.93 11.87 -3.24
C PHE A 171 18.69 11.41 -4.48
N GLY A 172 18.94 10.10 -4.61
CA GLY A 172 19.60 9.52 -5.76
C GLY A 172 18.68 9.44 -6.99
N ARG A 173 19.27 9.46 -8.20
CA ARG A 173 18.51 9.28 -9.45
C ARG A 173 18.02 7.84 -9.68
N ASN A 174 18.57 6.85 -8.96
CA ASN A 174 18.49 5.43 -9.34
C ASN A 174 17.80 4.46 -8.39
N VAL A 175 17.10 4.89 -7.33
CA VAL A 175 16.54 3.92 -6.36
C VAL A 175 15.15 4.31 -5.86
N ARG A 176 14.17 4.30 -6.76
CA ARG A 176 12.76 4.21 -6.37
C ARG A 176 12.30 2.78 -6.61
N ALA A 177 12.67 1.90 -5.69
CA ALA A 177 12.22 0.52 -5.75
C ALA A 177 10.76 0.48 -5.28
N ALA A 178 9.86 -0.03 -6.12
CA ALA A 178 8.57 -0.46 -5.62
C ALA A 178 8.80 -1.66 -4.71
N LYS A 179 8.34 -1.57 -3.46
CA LYS A 179 8.40 -2.64 -2.48
C LYS A 179 6.99 -3.10 -2.17
N PHE A 180 6.79 -4.40 -2.09
CA PHE A 180 5.52 -4.99 -1.67
C PHE A 180 5.61 -5.30 -0.18
N ILE A 181 5.15 -4.38 0.67
CA ILE A 181 5.32 -4.49 2.13
C ILE A 181 4.00 -4.42 2.88
N LYS A 182 3.96 -5.11 4.02
CA LYS A 182 2.86 -5.09 4.97
C LYS A 182 3.19 -4.12 6.11
N LEU A 183 2.93 -2.84 5.90
CA LEU A 183 3.12 -1.78 6.89
C LEU A 183 1.85 -0.95 7.01
N ASN A 184 1.50 -0.56 8.25
CA ASN A 184 0.36 0.29 8.55
C ASN A 184 0.84 1.72 8.86
N PHE A 185 0.64 2.63 7.91
CA PHE A 185 1.08 4.03 8.05
C PHE A 185 0.08 4.89 8.85
N THR A 186 -1.17 4.47 9.03
CA THR A 186 -2.09 5.21 9.92
C THR A 186 -1.58 5.19 11.36
N LYS A 187 -0.84 4.14 11.75
CA LYS A 187 -0.16 4.05 13.06
C LYS A 187 1.02 5.01 13.25
N PHE A 188 1.40 5.77 12.22
CA PHE A 188 2.47 6.78 12.30
C PHE A 188 1.89 8.16 12.62
N GLU A 189 0.56 8.29 12.63
CA GLU A 189 -0.10 9.48 13.14
C GLU A 189 0.28 9.71 14.61
N GLY A 190 0.59 10.95 14.98
CA GLY A 190 1.12 11.32 16.28
C GLY A 190 2.61 11.05 16.47
N PHE A 191 3.35 10.61 15.44
CA PHE A 191 4.81 10.53 15.53
C PHE A 191 5.45 11.90 15.64
N THR A 192 6.66 11.92 16.19
CA THR A 192 7.35 13.13 16.63
C THR A 192 8.24 13.66 15.51
N CYS A 193 7.95 14.86 15.02
CA CYS A 193 8.70 15.52 13.96
C CYS A 193 10.13 15.85 14.43
N MET A 194 11.13 15.44 13.64
CA MET A 194 12.55 15.66 13.96
C MET A 194 12.91 17.15 14.02
N ASN A 195 12.22 18.01 13.27
CA ASN A 195 12.58 19.43 13.15
C ASN A 195 12.14 20.29 14.35
N CYS A 196 11.00 19.96 14.98
CA CYS A 196 10.38 20.85 15.95
C CYS A 196 9.66 20.13 17.10
N GLU A 197 9.81 18.81 17.19
CA GLU A 197 9.18 17.92 18.18
C GLU A 197 7.64 17.92 18.16
N GLY A 198 7.04 18.52 17.13
CA GLY A 198 5.60 18.55 16.92
C GLY A 198 5.06 17.18 16.48
N LYS A 199 3.77 16.96 16.68
CA LYS A 199 3.09 15.73 16.25
C LYS A 199 2.73 15.81 14.76
N VAL A 200 2.81 14.69 14.06
CA VAL A 200 2.42 14.61 12.64
C VAL A 200 1.02 14.04 12.48
N ARG A 201 0.27 14.59 11.53
CA ARG A 201 -1.03 14.10 11.09
C ARG A 201 -0.88 13.29 9.81
N PHE A 202 -1.63 12.20 9.67
CA PHE A 202 -1.67 11.41 8.44
C PHE A 202 -2.70 11.99 7.46
N GLU A 203 -2.26 12.42 6.28
CA GLU A 203 -3.12 12.99 5.22
C GLU A 203 -3.67 11.95 4.24
N GLY A 204 -3.26 10.69 4.38
CA GLY A 204 -3.65 9.60 3.48
C GLY A 204 -2.55 9.16 2.53
N TYR A 205 -2.95 8.35 1.56
CA TYR A 205 -2.08 7.78 0.54
C TYR A 205 -2.17 8.53 -0.78
N PHE A 206 -1.02 8.81 -1.36
CA PHE A 206 -0.92 9.49 -2.65
C PHE A 206 -0.27 8.56 -3.69
N PRO A 207 -0.75 8.59 -4.95
CA PRO A 207 -0.14 7.81 -6.00
C PRO A 207 1.22 8.39 -6.38
N LYS A 208 2.22 7.54 -6.62
CA LYS A 208 3.52 7.95 -7.16
C LYS A 208 3.66 7.57 -8.62
N TYR A 209 3.43 6.30 -8.94
CA TYR A 209 3.23 5.80 -10.29
C TYR A 209 2.46 4.49 -10.22
N GLY A 210 1.63 4.21 -11.23
CA GLY A 210 0.75 3.04 -11.19
C GLY A 210 -0.14 3.02 -9.96
N VAL A 211 -0.25 1.89 -9.28
CA VAL A 211 -0.87 1.79 -7.94
C VAL A 211 0.16 1.87 -6.81
N GLY A 212 1.39 2.27 -7.11
CA GLY A 212 2.45 2.48 -6.14
C GLY A 212 2.14 3.70 -5.30
N ILE A 213 2.15 3.52 -3.98
CA ILE A 213 1.65 4.53 -3.04
C ILE A 213 2.78 5.09 -2.20
N VAL A 214 2.59 6.33 -1.77
CA VAL A 214 3.44 7.01 -0.80
C VAL A 214 2.52 7.64 0.25
N PRO A 215 2.72 7.35 1.54
CA PRO A 215 1.98 8.01 2.61
C PRO A 215 2.38 9.48 2.70
N LYS A 216 1.47 10.35 3.12
CA LYS A 216 1.78 11.74 3.41
C LYS A 216 1.47 12.06 4.86
N PHE A 217 2.45 12.65 5.53
CA PHE A 217 2.33 13.19 6.87
C PHE A 217 2.62 14.68 6.86
N VAL A 218 1.92 15.44 7.70
CA VAL A 218 2.13 16.88 7.89
C VAL A 218 2.34 17.16 9.37
N CYS A 219 3.45 17.81 9.71
CA CYS A 219 3.70 18.25 11.08
C CYS A 219 2.75 19.38 11.46
N GLU A 220 2.01 19.24 12.55
CA GLU A 220 1.01 20.22 12.99
C GLU A 220 1.65 21.51 13.52
N LYS A 221 2.92 21.46 13.93
CA LYS A 221 3.64 22.61 14.50
C LYS A 221 4.42 23.42 13.46
N CYS A 222 5.14 22.76 12.54
CA CYS A 222 6.00 23.46 11.57
C CYS A 222 5.57 23.28 10.10
N GLY A 223 4.49 22.54 9.83
CA GLY A 223 3.94 22.34 8.48
C GLY A 223 4.78 21.44 7.57
N ARG A 224 5.94 20.96 8.01
CA ARG A 224 6.80 20.08 7.20
C ARG A 224 6.07 18.79 6.81
N THR A 225 6.34 18.34 5.60
CA THR A 225 5.73 17.13 5.02
C THR A 225 6.75 16.01 4.87
N SER A 226 6.31 14.75 5.05
CA SER A 226 7.15 13.57 4.82
C SER A 226 6.30 12.32 4.57
N ASP A 227 6.95 11.21 4.22
CA ASP A 227 6.36 9.88 4.14
C ASP A 227 6.61 9.05 5.42
N GLY A 228 6.97 9.74 6.51
CA GLY A 228 7.37 9.14 7.78
C GLY A 228 8.87 9.27 8.04
N CYS A 229 9.69 9.51 7.01
CA CYS A 229 11.14 9.65 7.16
C CYS A 229 11.59 10.91 7.94
N GLN A 230 10.71 11.88 8.21
CA GLN A 230 11.06 13.05 9.04
C GLN A 230 10.49 12.99 10.46
N THR A 231 10.14 11.78 10.91
CA THR A 231 9.72 11.53 12.30
C THR A 231 10.68 10.57 12.97
N TYR A 232 10.93 10.76 14.26
CA TYR A 232 11.85 9.89 15.02
C TYR A 232 11.45 8.42 14.93
N GLU A 233 10.19 8.14 15.22
CA GLU A 233 9.63 6.79 15.29
C GLU A 233 9.46 6.19 13.88
N GLY A 234 9.05 7.01 12.91
CA GLY A 234 8.91 6.58 11.52
C GLY A 234 10.26 6.23 10.90
N TYR A 235 11.30 7.00 11.16
CA TYR A 235 12.65 6.72 10.65
C TYR A 235 13.22 5.42 11.20
N HIS A 236 13.02 5.14 12.51
CA HIS A 236 13.36 3.84 13.08
C HIS A 236 12.61 2.70 12.38
N LYS A 237 11.31 2.85 12.13
CA LYS A 237 10.50 1.81 11.48
C LYS A 237 10.87 1.58 10.01
N LEU A 238 11.28 2.63 9.30
CA LEU A 238 11.58 2.58 7.86
C LEU A 238 13.02 2.15 7.59
N TYR A 239 13.97 2.62 8.39
CA TYR A 239 15.41 2.48 8.14
C TYR A 239 16.16 1.70 9.21
N ASN A 240 15.48 1.27 10.28
CA ASN A 240 16.08 0.53 11.39
C ASN A 240 17.33 1.23 11.98
N ALA A 241 17.26 2.55 12.11
CA ALA A 241 18.36 3.38 12.59
C ALA A 241 17.81 4.60 13.37
N CYS A 242 18.63 5.14 14.27
CA CYS A 242 18.31 6.38 14.99
C CYS A 242 18.78 7.61 14.19
N PRO A 243 17.90 8.59 13.90
CA PRO A 243 18.29 9.79 13.16
C PRO A 243 19.29 10.66 13.93
N ILE A 244 19.31 10.61 15.27
CA ILE A 244 20.27 11.36 16.10
C ILE A 244 21.69 10.83 15.91
N GLU A 245 21.86 9.51 15.90
CA GLU A 245 23.18 8.90 15.70
C GLU A 245 23.74 9.20 14.32
N LEU A 246 22.88 9.19 13.31
CA LEU A 246 23.25 9.59 11.96
C LEU A 246 23.53 11.11 11.87
N ALA A 247 22.82 11.94 12.63
CA ALA A 247 23.14 13.36 12.70
C ALA A 247 24.52 13.63 13.34
N ARG A 248 24.95 12.82 14.32
CA ARG A 248 26.30 12.90 14.92
C ARG A 248 27.40 12.68 13.88
N SER A 249 27.15 11.86 12.85
CA SER A 249 28.08 11.66 11.73
C SER A 249 27.97 12.72 10.63
N GLY A 250 27.16 13.77 10.86
CA GLY A 250 27.00 14.90 9.95
C GLY A 250 25.88 14.76 8.93
N LEU A 251 25.06 13.69 9.01
CA LEU A 251 23.91 13.52 8.13
C LEU A 251 22.84 14.58 8.40
N LYS A 252 22.16 15.02 7.34
CA LYS A 252 21.02 15.93 7.41
C LYS A 252 19.79 15.30 6.77
N PHE A 253 18.63 15.77 7.21
CA PHE A 253 17.35 15.14 6.86
C PHE A 253 16.48 16.06 5.99
N ASP A 254 15.99 15.54 4.87
CA ASP A 254 14.77 16.01 4.19
C ASP A 254 14.04 14.75 3.66
N CYS A 255 12.93 14.89 2.93
CA CYS A 255 12.16 13.77 2.40
C CYS A 255 12.23 13.80 0.87
N GLY A 256 12.75 12.75 0.25
CA GLY A 256 12.82 12.65 -1.22
C GLY A 256 11.45 12.54 -1.88
N ASN A 257 10.45 11.99 -1.17
CA ASN A 257 9.09 11.87 -1.66
C ASN A 257 8.25 13.14 -1.47
N TRP A 258 8.52 13.90 -0.41
CA TRP A 258 7.83 15.13 -0.03
C TRP A 258 8.85 16.20 0.40
N PRO A 259 9.66 16.72 -0.53
CA PRO A 259 10.76 17.61 -0.20
C PRO A 259 10.25 18.92 0.41
N ASN A 260 10.92 19.37 1.46
CA ASN A 260 10.66 20.67 2.09
C ASN A 260 11.68 21.72 1.65
N HIS A 261 12.61 21.35 0.77
CA HIS A 261 13.69 22.20 0.25
C HIS A 261 14.53 22.80 1.38
N THR A 262 14.64 22.07 2.49
CA THR A 262 15.36 22.51 3.68
C THR A 262 15.86 21.29 4.44
N TRP A 263 17.17 21.13 4.45
CA TRP A 263 17.89 20.17 5.27
C TRP A 263 17.75 20.52 6.74
N ILE A 264 17.38 19.55 7.56
CA ILE A 264 17.28 19.71 9.01
C ILE A 264 18.26 18.80 9.73
N THR A 265 18.58 19.18 10.96
CA THR A 265 19.22 18.31 11.95
C THR A 265 18.18 18.05 13.05
N PRO A 266 18.03 16.81 13.56
CA PRO A 266 17.00 16.52 14.54
C PRO A 266 17.18 17.34 15.82
N THR A 267 16.05 17.73 16.42
CA THR A 267 15.96 18.58 17.62
C THR A 267 15.39 17.80 18.80
N GLY A 268 15.97 18.00 19.98
CA GLY A 268 15.55 17.29 21.19
C GLY A 268 16.01 15.82 21.24
N PRO A 269 15.64 15.10 22.32
CA PRO A 269 15.93 13.68 22.47
C PRO A 269 15.00 12.83 21.59
N CYS A 270 15.50 11.70 21.09
CA CYS A 270 14.66 10.74 20.40
C CYS A 270 13.73 10.02 21.39
N PRO A 271 12.41 9.97 21.14
CA PRO A 271 11.44 9.38 22.06
C PRO A 271 11.52 7.84 22.20
N LEU A 272 12.31 7.14 21.37
CA LEU A 272 12.43 5.68 21.41
C LEU A 272 13.63 5.18 22.21
N ASP A 273 14.78 5.84 22.07
CA ASP A 273 16.07 5.41 22.65
C ASP A 273 16.71 6.48 23.54
N ASN A 274 16.07 7.65 23.68
CA ASN A 274 16.52 8.79 24.46
C ASN A 274 17.88 9.37 24.02
N ASN A 275 18.36 9.03 22.81
CA ASN A 275 19.55 9.63 22.24
C ASN A 275 19.31 11.12 21.97
N SER A 276 20.25 11.98 22.36
CA SER A 276 20.24 13.40 22.03
C SER A 276 21.47 13.82 21.22
N LEU A 277 21.31 14.89 20.45
CA LEU A 277 22.42 15.51 19.73
C LEU A 277 23.01 16.62 20.60
N ASP A 278 24.33 16.64 20.75
CA ASP A 278 25.03 17.74 21.41
C ASP A 278 24.73 19.06 20.68
N LEU A 279 24.50 20.13 21.43
CA LEU A 279 24.28 21.48 20.90
C LEU A 279 25.40 21.92 19.96
N MET A 280 26.65 21.49 20.21
CA MET A 280 27.80 21.79 19.35
C MET A 280 27.75 21.08 17.99
N LEU A 281 27.02 19.96 17.90
CA LEU A 281 26.85 19.18 16.67
C LEU A 281 25.57 19.58 15.92
N TRP A 282 24.64 20.26 16.59
CA TRP A 282 23.43 20.75 15.97
C TRP A 282 23.73 21.84 14.95
N ARG A 283 23.00 21.83 13.83
CA ARG A 283 23.15 22.80 12.75
C ARG A 283 21.79 23.37 12.40
N GLU A 284 21.78 24.68 12.12
CA GLU A 284 20.57 25.34 11.66
C GLU A 284 20.07 24.75 10.33
N PRO A 285 18.74 24.79 10.10
CA PRO A 285 18.16 24.34 8.84
C PRO A 285 18.73 25.09 7.63
N ILE A 286 19.10 24.37 6.58
CA ILE A 286 19.73 24.94 5.37
C ILE A 286 18.87 24.67 4.14
N ARG A 287 18.49 25.72 3.42
CA ARG A 287 17.73 25.63 2.16
C ARG A 287 18.58 25.13 1.00
N TYR A 288 17.94 24.43 0.06
CA TYR A 288 18.57 23.92 -1.17
C TYR A 288 17.58 23.82 -2.33
#